data_AF-A0A2N9JJ03-F1
#
_entry.id   AF-A0A2N9JJ03-F1
#
_cell.length_a   1.000
_cell.length_b   1.000
_cell.length_c   1.000
_cell.angle_alpha   90.00
_cell.angle_beta   90.00
_cell.angle_gamma   90.00
#
_symmetry.space_group_name_H-M   'P 1'
#
loop_
_entity.id
_entity.type
_entity.pdbx_description
1 polymer ?
#
loop_
_entity_poly.entity_id
_entity_poly.type
_entity_poly.pdbx_seq_one_letter_code
_entity_poly.pdbx_strand_id
1 'polypeptide(L)'
;MVEREDLSIHDPWIDGVCAALGVPREALDVDAVLALAGRVAHRVARPMAPVSTFLAGYALASGAASFDEVRRVILNVPARDGDGS
;
A
#
# COMPACT_ATOMS: atom_id res chain seq x y z
N MET A 1 19.01 0.39 -16.57
CA MET A 1 17.85 1.26 -16.35
C MET A 1 16.63 0.35 -16.45
N VAL A 2 16.00 -0.01 -15.34
CA VAL A 2 14.80 -0.86 -15.38
C VAL A 2 13.69 0.00 -15.99
N GLU A 3 13.12 -0.44 -17.11
CA GLU A 3 11.90 0.16 -17.64
C GLU A 3 10.84 0.05 -16.55
N ARG A 4 10.44 1.19 -15.98
CA ARG A 4 9.26 1.23 -15.11
C ARG A 4 8.10 0.86 -16.02
N GLU A 5 7.41 -0.24 -15.73
CA GLU A 5 6.17 -0.59 -16.40
C GLU A 5 5.25 0.64 -16.40
N ASP A 6 4.70 0.98 -17.55
CA ASP A 6 3.72 2.06 -17.65
C ASP A 6 2.42 1.60 -16.98
N LEU A 7 2.30 1.91 -15.69
CA LEU A 7 1.17 1.52 -14.87
C LEU A 7 -0.14 2.18 -15.32
N SER A 8 -0.09 3.23 -16.16
CA SER A 8 -1.29 3.88 -16.69
C SER A 8 -2.13 2.96 -17.58
N ILE A 9 -1.53 1.87 -18.10
CA ILE A 9 -2.28 0.82 -18.81
C ILE A 9 -3.39 0.19 -17.94
N HIS A 10 -3.25 0.28 -16.60
CA HIS A 10 -4.23 -0.23 -15.65
C HIS A 10 -5.27 0.81 -15.22
N ASP A 11 -5.13 2.10 -15.60
CA ASP A 11 -6.07 3.15 -15.21
C ASP A 11 -7.53 2.81 -15.58
N PRO A 12 -7.85 2.29 -16.78
CA PRO A 12 -9.24 1.93 -17.10
C PRO A 12 -9.83 0.86 -16.16
N TRP A 13 -9.00 -0.08 -15.70
CA TRP A 13 -9.43 -1.09 -14.73
C TRP A 13 -9.61 -0.48 -13.34
N ILE A 14 -8.67 0.38 -12.91
CA ILE A 14 -8.74 1.10 -11.64
C ILE A 14 -9.99 1.98 -11.59
N ASP A 15 -10.25 2.76 -12.64
CA ASP A 15 -11.43 3.62 -12.78
C ASP A 15 -12.73 2.79 -12.69
N GLY A 16 -12.78 1.63 -13.36
CA GLY A 16 -13.92 0.72 -13.30
C GLY A 16 -14.18 0.17 -11.89
N VAL A 17 -13.13 -0.20 -11.16
CA VAL A 17 -13.23 -0.68 -9.77
C VAL A 17 -13.65 0.46 -8.83
N CYS A 18 -13.06 1.66 -8.97
CA CYS A 18 -13.44 2.86 -8.24
C CYS A 18 -14.93 3.17 -8.43
N ALA A 19 -15.40 3.20 -9.67
CA ALA A 19 -16.81 3.43 -10.00
C ALA A 19 -17.73 2.35 -9.39
N ALA A 20 -17.36 1.07 -9.49
CA ALA A 20 -18.16 -0.03 -8.95
C ALA A 20 -18.26 0.00 -7.41
N LEU A 21 -17.23 0.48 -6.72
CA LEU A 21 -17.18 0.57 -5.26
C LEU A 21 -17.60 1.94 -4.70
N GLY A 22 -17.90 2.92 -5.57
CA GLY A 22 -18.24 4.28 -5.16
C GLY A 22 -17.06 5.04 -4.53
N VAL A 23 -15.82 4.71 -4.91
CA VAL A 23 -14.60 5.34 -4.40
C VAL A 23 -14.14 6.42 -5.39
N PRO A 24 -13.91 7.68 -4.95
CA PRO A 24 -13.36 8.73 -5.82
C PRO A 24 -11.97 8.35 -6.35
N ARG A 25 -11.71 8.55 -7.65
CA ARG A 25 -10.42 8.19 -8.28
C ARG A 25 -9.24 8.97 -7.69
N GLU A 26 -9.49 10.22 -7.32
CA GLU A 26 -8.57 11.14 -6.66
C GLU A 26 -8.18 10.71 -5.25
N ALA A 27 -8.95 9.80 -4.63
CA ALA A 27 -8.61 9.22 -3.33
C ALA A 27 -7.48 8.17 -3.43
N LEU A 28 -7.15 7.72 -4.64
CA LEU A 28 -6.15 6.67 -4.88
C LEU A 28 -4.87 7.24 -5.52
N ASP A 29 -3.82 7.35 -4.71
CA ASP A 29 -2.44 7.53 -5.19
C ASP A 29 -1.79 6.16 -5.42
N VAL A 30 -1.84 5.68 -6.67
CA VAL A 30 -1.35 4.37 -7.09
C VAL A 30 0.15 4.23 -6.84
N ASP A 31 0.94 5.25 -7.20
CA ASP A 31 2.39 5.26 -7.02
C ASP A 31 2.76 5.17 -5.54
N ALA A 32 2.09 5.92 -4.67
CA ALA A 32 2.36 5.90 -3.24
C ALA A 32 2.02 4.54 -2.60
N VAL A 33 0.90 3.93 -3.00
CA VAL A 33 0.49 2.59 -2.54
C VAL A 33 1.51 1.53 -2.97
N LEU A 34 1.90 1.51 -4.24
CA LEU A 34 2.88 0.54 -4.75
C LEU A 34 4.28 0.78 -4.19
N ALA A 35 4.69 2.02 -3.96
CA ALA A 35 5.95 2.34 -3.29
C ALA A 35 5.97 1.89 -1.82
N LEU A 36 4.84 1.96 -1.11
CA LEU A 36 4.71 1.41 0.24
C LEU A 36 4.83 -0.12 0.21
N ALA A 37 4.01 -0.78 -0.61
CA ALA A 37 4.01 -2.23 -0.78
C ALA A 37 5.40 -2.76 -1.17
N GLY A 38 6.05 -2.09 -2.13
CA GLY A 38 7.39 -2.40 -2.58
C GLY A 38 8.39 -2.37 -1.44
N ARG A 39 8.44 -1.29 -0.65
CA ARG A 39 9.38 -1.22 0.47
C ARG A 39 9.12 -2.26 1.55
N VAL A 40 7.86 -2.58 1.83
CA VAL A 40 7.52 -3.66 2.77
C VAL A 40 7.98 -5.01 2.23
N ALA A 41 7.76 -5.30 0.95
CA ALA A 41 8.23 -6.53 0.32
C ALA A 41 9.76 -6.69 0.39
N HIS A 42 10.51 -5.60 0.26
CA HIS A 42 11.97 -5.62 0.35
C HIS A 42 12.50 -5.73 1.78
N ARG A 43 11.80 -5.14 2.76
CA ARG A 43 12.28 -5.03 4.16
C ARG A 43 11.78 -6.13 5.07
N VAL A 44 10.58 -6.65 4.83
CA VAL A 44 9.92 -7.62 5.71
C VAL A 44 9.84 -8.96 4.99
N ALA A 45 8.91 -9.11 4.05
CA ALA A 45 8.79 -10.26 3.17
C ALA A 45 7.80 -9.96 2.04
N ARG A 46 7.95 -10.63 0.90
CA ARG A 46 7.03 -10.50 -0.25
C ARG A 46 5.54 -10.63 0.14
N PRO A 47 5.11 -11.58 1.00
CA PRO A 47 3.72 -11.69 1.43
C PRO A 47 3.20 -10.51 2.27
N MET A 48 4.08 -9.72 2.88
CA MET A 48 3.66 -8.59 3.73
C MET A 48 3.28 -7.35 2.94
N ALA A 49 3.62 -7.27 1.64
CA ALA A 49 3.16 -6.19 0.77
C ALA A 49 1.63 -6.03 0.79
N PRO A 50 0.82 -7.04 0.42
CA PRO A 50 -0.65 -6.93 0.47
C PRO A 50 -1.21 -6.76 1.89
N VAL A 51 -0.57 -7.36 2.91
CA VAL A 51 -1.00 -7.18 4.31
C VAL A 51 -0.85 -5.73 4.74
N SER A 52 0.28 -5.10 4.41
CA SER A 52 0.55 -3.71 4.76
C SER A 52 -0.35 -2.70 4.06
N THR A 53 -0.70 -2.92 2.78
CA THR A 53 -1.61 -2.03 2.05
C THR A 53 -3.04 -2.14 2.54
N PHE A 54 -3.49 -3.34 2.93
CA PHE A 54 -4.79 -3.52 3.60
C PHE A 54 -4.84 -2.75 4.93
N LEU A 55 -3.84 -2.92 5.80
CA LEU A 55 -3.77 -2.21 7.08
C LEU A 55 -3.70 -0.69 6.90
N ALA A 56 -2.95 -0.22 5.91
CA ALA A 56 -2.89 1.19 5.57
C ALA A 56 -4.27 1.74 5.20
N GLY A 57 -4.99 1.08 4.30
CA GLY A 57 -6.33 1.46 3.90
C GLY A 57 -7.30 1.48 5.09
N TYR A 58 -7.25 0.46 5.95
CA TYR A 58 -8.10 0.38 7.14
C TYR A 58 -7.84 1.52 8.13
N ALA A 59 -6.57 1.82 8.43
CA ALA A 59 -6.20 2.89 9.36
C ALA A 59 -6.63 4.28 8.85
N LEU A 60 -6.51 4.52 7.54
CA LEU A 60 -6.95 5.75 6.91
C LEU A 60 -8.48 5.89 6.95
N ALA A 61 -9.19 4.84 6.57
CA ALA A 61 -10.66 4.84 6.55
C ALA A 61 -11.29 4.98 7.95
N SER A 62 -10.60 4.49 8.99
CA SER A 62 -11.04 4.64 10.38
C SER A 62 -10.70 6.01 10.98
N GLY A 63 -9.96 6.87 10.27
CA GLY A 63 -9.48 8.15 10.80
C GLY A 63 -8.45 8.00 11.92
N ALA A 64 -7.85 6.82 12.08
CA ALA A 64 -6.91 6.52 13.16
C ALA A 64 -5.57 7.24 12.98
N ALA A 65 -5.17 7.54 11.75
CA ALA A 65 -3.89 8.15 11.41
C ALA A 65 -3.92 8.81 10.02
N SER A 66 -3.03 9.79 9.80
CA SER A 66 -2.77 10.34 8.47
C SER A 66 -1.96 9.37 7.60
N PHE A 67 -1.93 9.59 6.27
CA PHE A 67 -1.12 8.75 5.37
C PHE A 67 0.37 8.74 5.73
N ASP A 68 0.92 9.90 6.10
CA ASP A 68 2.33 9.98 6.53
C ASP A 68 2.57 9.21 7.81
N GLU A 69 1.63 9.25 8.76
CA GLU A 69 1.71 8.49 9.99
C GLU A 69 1.61 6.98 9.74
N VAL A 70 0.65 6.54 8.94
CA VAL A 70 0.50 5.14 8.51
C VAL A 70 1.77 4.64 7.83
N ARG A 71 2.29 5.40 6.87
CA ARG A 71 3.52 5.09 6.15
C ARG A 71 4.71 4.98 7.11
N ARG A 72 4.85 5.93 8.03
CA ARG A 72 5.92 5.93 9.04
C ARG A 72 5.81 4.70 9.94
N VAL A 73 4.64 4.37 10.46
CA VAL A 73 4.43 3.20 11.33
C VAL A 73 4.77 1.92 10.59
N ILE A 74 4.17 1.67 9.42
CA ILE A 74 4.38 0.44 8.65
C ILE A 74 5.86 0.19 8.32
N LEU A 75 6.62 1.25 8.04
CA LEU A 75 8.02 1.13 7.63
C LEU A 75 9.02 1.02 8.78
N ASN A 76 8.60 1.33 10.01
CA ASN A 76 9.47 1.38 11.19
C ASN A 76 9.09 0.37 12.27
N VAL A 77 7.95 -0.32 12.16
CA VAL A 77 7.66 -1.47 13.02
C VAL A 77 8.66 -2.57 12.66
N PRO A 78 9.51 -3.01 13.60
CA PRO A 78 10.41 -4.11 13.34
C PRO A 78 9.58 -5.36 13.04
N ALA A 79 9.97 -6.10 11.99
CA ALA A 79 9.55 -7.48 11.90
C ALA A 79 10.00 -8.13 13.20
N ARG A 80 9.08 -8.68 14.01
CA ARG A 80 9.51 -9.43 15.18
C ARG A 80 10.37 -10.56 14.63
N ASP A 81 11.67 -10.52 14.91
CA ASP A 81 12.49 -11.72 14.80
C ASP A 81 11.75 -12.78 15.61
N GLY A 82 11.51 -13.94 15.02
CA GLY A 82 10.91 -15.05 15.76
C GLY A 82 11.85 -15.43 16.89
N ASP A 83 11.70 -14.82 18.06
CA ASP A 83 12.19 -15.34 19.32
C ASP A 83 11.20 -16.41 19.81
N GLY A 84 11.20 -17.53 19.10
CA GLY A 84 10.48 -18.74 19.48
C GLY A 84 11.41 -19.93 19.27
N SER A 85 11.84 -20.50 20.39
CA SER A 85 12.59 -21.75 20.60
C SER A 85 12.41 -22.86 19.57
#